data_AF-A0A2N2FC65-F1
#
_entry.id   AF-A0A2N2FC65-F1
#
_cell.length_a   1.000
_cell.length_b   1.000
_cell.length_c   1.000
_cell.angle_alpha   90.00
_cell.angle_beta   90.00
_cell.angle_gamma   90.00
#
_symmetry.space_group_name_H-M   'P 1'
#
loop_
_entity.id
_entity.type
_entity.pdbx_description
1 polymer ?
#
loop_
_entity_poly.entity_id
_entity_poly.type
_entity_poly.pdbx_seq_one_letter_code
_entity_poly.pdbx_strand_id
1 'polypeptide(L)'
;MNPLEVNLIRLMLEYPQKTLLVESEKTLDYFMEPALKSLGEKIVRDYKLLGYIDINVILASDEDKLLRENIYKLSIEAPQTDENMVDRNFSDNIRRIKEKWYKEQTRQVQIRMKQAQESDNKELMRELTCQMQNLMQEKKELH
;
A
#
# COMPACT_ATOMS: atom_id res chain seq x y z
N MET A 1 2.45 -8.07 -8.48
CA MET A 1 2.75 -7.88 -7.05
C MET A 1 3.77 -6.78 -6.88
N ASN A 2 3.33 -5.65 -6.31
CA ASN A 2 4.18 -4.51 -6.00
C ASN A 2 5.19 -4.85 -4.87
N PRO A 3 6.51 -4.83 -5.11
CA PRO A 3 7.50 -5.22 -4.11
C PRO A 3 7.46 -4.40 -2.82
N LEU A 4 7.05 -3.13 -2.88
CA LEU A 4 6.94 -2.26 -1.71
C LEU A 4 5.79 -2.71 -0.79
N GLU A 5 4.60 -2.93 -1.36
CA GLU A 5 3.42 -3.37 -0.62
C GLU A 5 3.64 -4.76 0.00
N VAL A 6 4.23 -5.66 -0.78
CA VAL A 6 4.63 -6.98 -0.32
C VAL A 6 5.62 -6.90 0.86
N ASN A 7 6.62 -6.03 0.76
CA ASN A 7 7.58 -5.83 1.84
C ASN A 7 6.90 -5.24 3.10
N LEU A 8 5.94 -4.32 2.95
CA LEU A 8 5.19 -3.82 4.10
C LEU A 8 4.39 -4.93 4.78
N ILE A 9 3.71 -5.79 4.01
CA ILE A 9 2.98 -6.94 4.56
C ILE A 9 3.93 -7.87 5.33
N ARG A 10 5.11 -8.17 4.78
CA ARG A 10 6.14 -8.95 5.49
C ARG A 10 6.52 -8.27 6.81
N LEU A 11 6.86 -6.98 6.78
CA LEU A 11 7.26 -6.24 7.97
C LEU A 11 6.14 -6.20 9.03
N MET A 12 4.88 -6.10 8.62
CA MET A 12 3.71 -6.16 9.50
C MET A 12 3.57 -7.52 10.19
N LEU A 13 3.94 -8.61 9.53
CA LEU A 13 3.94 -9.95 10.11
C LEU A 13 5.13 -10.18 11.05
N GLU A 14 6.31 -9.64 10.70
CA GLU A 14 7.53 -9.72 11.51
C GLU A 14 7.44 -8.83 12.76
N TYR A 15 6.80 -7.66 12.64
CA TYR A 15 6.59 -6.69 13.71
C TYR A 15 5.11 -6.28 13.84
N PRO A 16 4.24 -7.18 14.33
CA PRO A 16 2.79 -6.95 14.51
C PRO A 16 2.41 -5.61 15.15
N GLN A 17 3.17 -5.16 16.15
CA GLN A 17 2.98 -3.90 16.85
C GLN A 17 3.05 -2.66 15.95
N LYS A 18 3.78 -2.74 14.83
CA LYS A 18 3.92 -1.63 13.87
C LYS A 18 2.73 -1.53 12.91
N THR A 19 1.83 -2.51 12.90
CA THR A 19 0.58 -2.44 12.12
C THR A 19 -0.31 -1.26 12.54
N LEU A 20 -0.22 -0.83 13.81
CA LEU A 20 -0.91 0.36 14.30
C LEU A 20 -0.40 1.66 13.64
N LEU A 21 0.90 1.74 13.35
CA LEU A 21 1.47 2.86 12.59
C LEU A 21 0.87 2.87 11.17
N VAL A 22 0.85 1.71 10.51
CA VAL A 22 0.28 1.54 9.17
C VAL A 22 -1.18 1.99 9.10
N GLU A 23 -1.98 1.65 10.12
CA GLU A 23 -3.38 2.09 10.27
C GLU A 23 -3.48 3.61 10.47
N SER A 24 -2.70 4.16 11.42
CA SER A 24 -2.74 5.60 11.74
C SER A 24 -2.37 6.48 10.54
N GLU A 25 -1.42 6.02 9.72
CA GLU A 25 -0.94 6.68 8.50
C GLU A 25 -1.84 6.44 7.29
N LYS A 26 -2.92 5.64 7.45
CA LYS A 26 -3.81 5.18 6.37
C LYS A 26 -3.04 4.62 5.17
N THR A 27 -1.93 3.94 5.42
CA THR A 27 -1.00 3.52 4.34
C THR A 27 -1.67 2.57 3.34
N LEU A 28 -2.58 1.72 3.81
CA LEU A 28 -3.27 0.73 2.99
C LEU A 28 -4.18 1.37 1.92
N ASP A 29 -4.59 2.63 2.07
CA ASP A 29 -5.35 3.35 1.03
C ASP A 29 -4.51 3.68 -0.21
N TYR A 30 -3.18 3.65 -0.07
CA TYR A 30 -2.22 3.87 -1.14
C TYR A 30 -1.73 2.58 -1.80
N PHE A 31 -2.27 1.42 -1.40
CA PHE A 31 -1.97 0.15 -2.07
C PHE A 31 -2.63 0.11 -3.44
N MET A 32 -1.85 -0.32 -4.43
CA MET A 32 -2.30 -0.50 -5.81
C MET A 32 -2.80 -1.92 -6.06
N GLU A 33 -2.41 -2.90 -5.24
CA GLU A 33 -2.84 -4.30 -5.36
C GLU A 33 -3.97 -4.60 -4.37
N PRO A 34 -5.24 -4.78 -4.82
CA PRO A 34 -6.40 -4.96 -3.93
C PRO A 34 -6.29 -6.17 -2.99
N ALA A 35 -5.65 -7.25 -3.44
CA ALA A 35 -5.42 -8.44 -2.63
C ALA A 35 -4.48 -8.15 -1.44
N LEU A 36 -3.43 -7.35 -1.66
CA LEU A 36 -2.50 -6.97 -0.59
C LEU A 36 -3.14 -5.95 0.35
N LYS A 37 -3.97 -5.03 -0.16
CA LYS A 37 -4.76 -4.12 0.68
C LYS A 37 -5.65 -4.90 1.64
N SER A 38 -6.45 -5.81 1.09
CA SER A 38 -7.38 -6.64 1.86
C SER A 38 -6.66 -7.48 2.92
N LEU A 39 -5.49 -8.02 2.58
CA LEU A 39 -4.65 -8.75 3.52
C LEU A 39 -4.11 -7.83 4.63
N GLY A 40 -3.56 -6.66 4.30
CA GLY A 40 -3.07 -5.69 5.27
C GLY A 40 -4.17 -5.25 6.25
N GLU A 41 -5.39 -5.06 5.76
CA GLU A 41 -6.52 -4.71 6.61
C GLU A 41 -6.92 -5.86 7.54
N LYS A 42 -6.90 -7.13 7.08
CA LYS A 42 -7.10 -8.29 7.95
C LYS A 42 -6.04 -8.34 9.05
N ILE A 43 -4.78 -8.13 8.69
CA ILE A 43 -3.66 -8.11 9.64
C ILE A 43 -3.86 -7.06 10.75
N VAL A 44 -4.21 -5.82 10.37
CA VAL A 44 -4.48 -4.74 11.34
C VAL A 44 -5.65 -5.10 12.26
N ARG A 45 -6.76 -5.59 11.69
CA ARG A 45 -7.95 -5.96 12.46
C ARG A 45 -7.66 -7.07 13.47
N ASP A 46 -7.01 -8.13 13.02
CA ASP A 46 -6.75 -9.31 13.86
C ASP A 46 -5.74 -8.98 14.96
N TYR A 47 -4.71 -8.18 14.66
CA TYR A 47 -3.79 -7.70 15.68
C TYR A 47 -4.50 -6.87 16.75
N LYS A 48 -5.41 -5.97 16.38
CA LYS A 48 -6.18 -5.15 17.34
C LYS A 48 -7.11 -5.99 18.21
N LEU A 49 -7.65 -7.08 17.69
CA LEU A 49 -8.56 -7.95 18.41
C LEU A 49 -7.83 -8.92 19.35
N LEU A 50 -6.74 -9.52 18.87
CA LEU A 50 -6.09 -10.66 19.52
C LEU A 50 -4.76 -10.29 20.21
N GLY A 51 -4.14 -9.17 19.83
CA GLY A 51 -2.82 -8.77 20.31
C GLY A 51 -1.65 -9.52 19.66
N TYR A 52 -1.93 -10.44 18.73
CA TYR A 52 -0.94 -11.19 17.96
C TYR A 52 -1.46 -11.47 16.55
N ILE A 53 -0.58 -11.94 15.67
CA ILE A 53 -0.91 -12.33 14.30
C ILE A 53 -0.51 -13.79 14.07
N ASP A 54 -1.43 -14.59 13.53
CA ASP A 54 -1.14 -15.90 12.96
C ASP A 54 -1.57 -15.93 11.50
N ILE A 55 -0.60 -16.03 10.59
CA ILE A 55 -0.85 -16.02 9.15
C ILE A 55 -1.68 -17.23 8.69
N ASN A 56 -1.62 -18.36 9.39
CA ASN A 56 -2.42 -19.54 9.05
C ASN A 56 -3.90 -19.33 9.38
N VAL A 57 -4.19 -18.44 10.34
CA VAL A 57 -5.55 -18.01 10.67
C VAL A 57 -6.04 -16.95 9.67
N ILE A 58 -5.18 -15.97 9.33
CA ILE A 58 -5.53 -14.87 8.42
C ILE A 58 -5.78 -15.35 6.99
N LEU A 59 -4.96 -16.30 6.53
CA LEU A 59 -4.98 -16.86 5.18
C LEU A 59 -5.46 -18.32 5.21
N ALA A 60 -6.55 -18.61 5.90
CA ALA A 60 -6.99 -19.99 6.15
C ALA A 60 -7.57 -20.71 4.93
N SER A 61 -7.99 -19.99 3.89
CA SER A 61 -8.65 -20.59 2.73
C SER A 61 -7.66 -21.24 1.74
N ASP A 62 -8.15 -22.18 0.93
CA ASP A 62 -7.36 -22.79 -0.15
C ASP A 62 -7.01 -21.78 -1.26
N GLU A 63 -7.87 -20.78 -1.48
CA GLU A 63 -7.62 -19.70 -2.45
C GLU A 63 -6.43 -18.82 -2.03
N ASP A 64 -6.16 -18.74 -0.72
CA ASP A 64 -5.06 -17.97 -0.17
C ASP A 64 -3.71 -18.71 -0.22
N LYS A 65 -3.69 -19.99 -0.63
CA LYS A 65 -2.48 -20.83 -0.57
C LYS A 65 -1.29 -20.21 -1.32
N LEU A 66 -1.51 -19.75 -2.54
CA LEU A 66 -0.46 -19.12 -3.36
C LEU A 66 0.07 -17.84 -2.71
N LEU A 67 -0.81 -17.03 -2.12
CA LEU A 67 -0.42 -15.80 -1.41
C LEU A 67 0.39 -16.12 -0.16
N ARG A 68 -0.02 -17.13 0.60
CA ARG A 68 0.66 -17.62 1.79
C ARG A 68 2.07 -18.12 1.45
N GLU A 69 2.21 -18.95 0.42
CA GLU A 69 3.51 -19.46 -0.06
C GLU A 69 4.44 -18.33 -0.50
N ASN A 70 3.92 -17.34 -1.24
CA ASN A 70 4.70 -16.19 -1.64
C ASN A 70 5.21 -15.39 -0.44
N ILE A 71 4.34 -15.12 0.55
CA ILE A 71 4.72 -14.38 1.76
C ILE A 71 5.77 -15.14 2.57
N TYR A 72 5.63 -16.46 2.73
CA TYR A 72 6.63 -17.28 3.41
C TYR A 72 7.96 -17.27 2.68
N LYS A 73 7.95 -17.44 1.36
CA LYS A 73 9.16 -17.41 0.53
C LYS A 73 9.91 -16.08 0.69
N LEU A 74 9.18 -14.97 0.65
CA LEU A 74 9.74 -13.63 0.84
C LEU A 74 10.28 -13.40 2.25
N SER A 75 9.66 -14.00 3.26
CA SER A 75 10.16 -13.94 4.64
C SER A 75 11.47 -14.70 4.83
N ILE A 76 11.69 -15.77 4.05
CA ILE A 76 12.91 -16.59 4.06
C ILE A 76 14.02 -15.96 3.21
N GLU A 77 13.69 -15.40 2.05
CA GLU A 77 14.66 -14.85 1.10
C GLU A 77 15.15 -13.45 1.48
N ALA A 78 14.36 -12.70 2.25
CA ALA A 78 14.73 -11.35 2.62
C ALA A 78 15.71 -11.32 3.80
N PRO A 79 16.72 -10.44 3.78
CA PRO A 79 17.61 -10.27 4.90
C PRO A 79 16.83 -9.92 6.17
N GLN A 80 17.30 -10.42 7.31
CA GLN A 80 16.75 -10.06 8.61
C GLN A 80 16.77 -8.54 8.76
N THR A 81 15.65 -7.98 9.17
CA THR A 81 15.54 -6.55 9.42
C THR A 81 16.34 -6.24 10.68
N ASP A 82 17.35 -5.37 10.60
CA ASP A 82 18.04 -4.88 11.81
C ASP A 82 17.00 -4.23 12.73
N GLU A 83 16.86 -4.76 13.94
CA GLU A 83 15.88 -4.30 14.93
C GLU A 83 16.02 -2.80 15.21
N ASN A 84 17.24 -2.27 15.14
CA ASN A 84 17.52 -0.84 15.35
C ASN A 84 17.07 0.03 14.16
N MET A 85 16.79 -0.57 13.01
CA MET A 85 16.36 0.11 11.79
C MET A 85 14.89 -0.11 11.46
N VAL A 86 14.13 -0.89 12.26
CA VAL A 86 12.72 -1.24 11.98
C VAL A 86 11.87 0.00 11.75
N ASP A 87 11.94 0.98 12.65
CA ASP A 87 11.15 2.22 12.53
C ASP A 87 11.48 3.01 11.27
N ARG A 88 12.77 3.08 10.94
CA ARG A 88 13.23 3.75 9.72
C ARG A 88 12.76 3.01 8.47
N ASN A 89 12.82 1.68 8.49
CA ASN A 89 12.42 0.83 7.38
C ASN A 89 10.91 0.92 7.12
N PHE A 90 10.08 0.90 8.17
CA PHE A 90 8.64 1.14 8.05
C PHE A 90 8.35 2.53 7.48
N SER A 91 8.96 3.57 8.06
CA SER A 91 8.73 4.96 7.63
C SER A 91 9.13 5.18 6.17
N ASP A 92 10.29 4.66 5.75
CA ASP A 92 10.75 4.73 4.36
C ASP A 92 9.83 3.94 3.43
N ASN A 93 9.42 2.73 3.83
CA ASN A 93 8.56 1.91 3.00
C ASN A 93 7.16 2.55 2.81
N ILE A 94 6.55 3.05 3.88
CA ILE A 94 5.29 3.81 3.84
C ILE A 94 5.43 5.01 2.89
N ARG A 95 6.49 5.82 3.07
CA ARG A 95 6.76 6.98 2.21
C ARG A 95 6.85 6.58 0.74
N ARG A 96 7.60 5.53 0.42
CA ARG A 96 7.79 5.05 -0.96
C ARG A 96 6.50 4.51 -1.58
N ILE A 97 5.63 3.86 -0.79
CA ILE A 97 4.30 3.44 -1.24
C ILE A 97 3.47 4.66 -1.61
N LYS A 98 3.38 5.67 -0.74
CA LYS A 98 2.65 6.92 -1.00
C LYS A 98 3.20 7.64 -2.23
N GLU A 99 4.51 7.83 -2.33
CA GLU A 99 5.17 8.46 -3.49
C GLU A 99 4.85 7.74 -4.81
N LYS A 100 4.89 6.40 -4.80
CA LYS A 100 4.56 5.57 -5.97
C LYS A 100 3.09 5.72 -6.36
N TRP A 101 2.18 5.73 -5.40
CA TRP A 101 0.76 5.92 -5.64
C TRP A 101 0.49 7.28 -6.29
N TYR A 102 0.99 8.39 -5.73
CA TYR A 102 0.79 9.72 -6.32
C TYR A 102 1.36 9.83 -7.73
N LYS A 103 2.52 9.20 -7.98
CA LYS A 103 3.11 9.16 -9.32
C LYS A 103 2.19 8.45 -10.31
N GLU A 104 1.60 7.32 -9.91
CA GLU A 104 0.70 6.55 -10.76
C GLU A 104 -0.64 7.26 -10.98
N GLN A 105 -1.24 7.84 -9.94
CA GLN A 105 -2.47 8.63 -10.08
C GLN A 105 -2.27 9.82 -11.02
N THR A 106 -1.16 10.55 -10.86
CA THR A 106 -0.80 11.66 -11.76
C THR A 106 -0.69 11.19 -13.21
N ARG A 107 -0.03 10.05 -13.43
CA ARG A 107 0.11 9.46 -14.77
C ARG A 107 -1.24 9.10 -15.38
N GLN A 108 -2.15 8.52 -14.61
CA GLN A 108 -3.49 8.15 -15.09
C GLN A 108 -4.33 9.37 -15.46
N VAL A 109 -4.32 10.41 -14.62
CA VAL A 109 -5.02 11.67 -14.92
C VAL A 109 -4.45 12.31 -16.18
N GLN A 110 -3.13 12.34 -16.37
CA GLN A 110 -2.51 12.87 -17.60
C GLN A 110 -2.95 12.13 -18.87
N ILE A 111 -3.05 10.81 -18.81
CA ILE A 111 -3.53 10.01 -19.94
C ILE A 111 -5.00 10.34 -20.26
N ARG A 112 -5.85 10.42 -19.23
CA ARG A 112 -7.27 10.78 -19.39
C ARG A 112 -7.44 12.20 -19.93
N MET A 113 -6.58 13.14 -19.55
CA MET A 113 -6.61 14.50 -20.08
C MET A 113 -6.29 14.53 -21.58
N LYS A 114 -5.31 13.75 -22.04
CA LYS A 114 -5.01 13.64 -23.48
C LYS A 114 -6.22 13.09 -24.25
N GLN A 115 -6.85 12.03 -23.75
CA GLN A 115 -8.05 11.45 -24.36
C GLN A 115 -9.24 12.41 -24.37
N ALA A 116 -9.45 13.18 -23.30
CA ALA A 116 -10.50 14.18 -23.21
C ALA A 116 -10.25 15.35 -24.17
N GLN A 117 -8.99 15.74 -24.38
CA GLN A 117 -8.60 16.74 -25.37
C GLN A 117 -8.84 16.25 -26.80
N GLU A 118 -8.49 15.00 -27.11
CA GLU A 118 -8.72 14.38 -28.43
C GLU A 118 -10.22 14.25 -28.77
N SER A 119 -11.08 14.13 -27.75
CA SER A 119 -12.54 14.02 -27.90
C SER A 119 -13.30 15.34 -27.72
N ASP A 120 -12.60 16.48 -27.58
CA ASP A 120 -13.15 17.81 -27.24
C ASP A 120 -14.15 17.79 -26.05
N ASN A 121 -13.96 16.86 -25.10
CA ASN A 121 -14.82 16.74 -23.93
C ASN A 121 -14.38 17.73 -22.84
N LYS A 122 -14.91 18.96 -22.94
CA LYS A 122 -14.57 20.08 -22.05
C LYS A 122 -15.00 19.86 -20.60
N GLU A 123 -16.06 19.10 -20.35
CA GLU A 123 -16.53 18.78 -19.01
C GLU A 123 -15.53 17.84 -18.31
N LEU A 124 -15.16 16.75 -18.98
CA LEU A 124 -14.16 15.80 -18.49
C LEU A 124 -12.79 16.48 -18.28
N MET A 125 -12.40 17.41 -19.16
CA MET A 125 -11.17 18.19 -18.99
C MET A 125 -11.17 19.06 -17.73
N ARG A 126 -12.30 19.67 -17.37
CA ARG A 126 -12.42 20.47 -16.14
C ARG A 126 -12.32 19.58 -14.90
N GLU A 127 -13.01 18.45 -14.91
CA GLU A 127 -12.98 17.47 -13.82
C GLU A 127 -11.54 16.97 -13.56
N LEU A 128 -10.84 16.56 -14.63
CA LEU A 128 -9.48 16.04 -14.53
C LEU A 128 -8.46 17.12 -14.07
N THR A 129 -8.69 18.38 -14.42
CA THR A 129 -7.87 19.50 -13.95
C THR A 129 -8.02 19.70 -12.45
N CYS A 130 -9.26 19.63 -11.94
CA CYS A 130 -9.54 19.67 -10.50
C CYS A 130 -8.88 18.48 -9.78
N GLN A 131 -9.03 17.26 -10.31
CA GLN A 131 -8.38 16.06 -9.76
C GLN A 131 -6.85 16.22 -9.69
N MET A 132 -6.22 16.76 -10.74
CA MET A 132 -4.78 17.01 -10.77
C MET A 132 -4.34 18.03 -9.70
N GLN A 133 -5.11 19.10 -9.51
CA GLN A 133 -4.84 20.09 -8.47
C GLN A 133 -4.91 19.48 -7.07
N ASN A 134 -5.93 18.67 -6.79
CA ASN A 134 -6.08 17.99 -5.51
C ASN A 134 -4.91 17.02 -5.25
N LEU A 135 -4.53 16.21 -6.25
CA LEU A 135 -3.37 15.31 -6.14
C LEU A 135 -2.06 16.06 -5.86
N MET A 136 -1.85 17.23 -6.48
CA MET A 136 -0.67 18.05 -6.22
C MET A 136 -0.68 18.69 -4.82
N GLN A 137 -1.85 19.08 -4.32
CA GLN A 137 -2.00 19.66 -3.00
C GLN A 137 -1.75 18.62 -1.91
N GLU A 138 -2.42 17.47 -1.97
CA GLU A 138 -2.23 16.38 -1.01
C GLU A 138 -0.77 15.88 -0.98
N LYS A 139 -0.12 15.79 -2.14
CA LYS A 139 1.29 15.40 -2.22
C LYS A 139 2.22 16.38 -1.52
N LYS A 140 1.91 17.69 -1.52
CA LYS A 140 2.71 18.69 -0.82
C LYS A 140 2.57 18.58 0.69
N GLU A 141 1.39 18.20 1.18
CA GLU A 141 1.10 18.03 2.61
C GLU A 141 1.76 16.78 3.20
N LEU A 142 2.23 15.87 2.34
CA LEU A 142 2.96 14.64 2.70
C LEU A 142 4.47 14.84 2.91
N HIS A 143 5.01 16.02 2.64
CA HIS A 143 6.43 16.37 2.75
C HIS A 143 6.65 17.51 3.75
#